data_AF-A0A850VLG4-F1
#
_entry.id   AF-A0A850VLG4-F1
#
_cell.length_a   1.000
_cell.length_b   1.000
_cell.length_c   1.000
_cell.angle_alpha   90.00
_cell.angle_beta   90.00
_cell.angle_gamma   90.00
#
_symmetry.space_group_name_H-M   'P 1'
#
loop_
_entity.id
_entity.type
_entity.pdbx_description
1 polymer ?
#
loop_
_entity_poly.entity_id
_entity_poly.type
_entity_poly.pdbx_seq_one_letter_code
_entity_poly.pdbx_strand_id
1 'polypeptide(L)'
;PMTIIDVKDCFFTIHPHPDDAPRFAFSVPSVNNHQPTKRYHWTVLPQGMLNSPTICQLTVSRMLEPVRKKFPQILLYHYMDDILIS
;
A
#
# COMPACT_ATOMS: atom_id res chain seq x y z
N PRO A 1 -15.02 -20.43 11.99
CA PRO A 1 -14.93 -19.20 12.80
C PRO A 1 -14.43 -18.09 11.88
N MET A 2 -14.99 -16.89 11.98
CA MET A 2 -14.65 -15.78 11.10
C MET A 2 -13.62 -14.87 11.78
N THR A 3 -12.54 -14.55 11.08
CA THR A 3 -11.51 -13.64 11.57
C THR A 3 -11.25 -12.56 10.52
N ILE A 4 -11.11 -11.31 10.97
CA ILE A 4 -10.73 -10.17 10.15
C ILE A 4 -9.34 -9.72 10.59
N ILE A 5 -8.43 -9.53 9.63
CA ILE A 5 -7.09 -9.00 9.85
C ILE A 5 -7.00 -7.65 9.12
N ASP A 6 -6.71 -6.59 9.87
CA ASP A 6 -6.39 -5.27 9.31
C ASP A 6 -4.95 -5.29 8.79
N VAL A 7 -4.77 -4.84 7.55
CA VAL A 7 -3.49 -4.73 6.84
C VAL A 7 -3.17 -3.30 6.42
N LYS A 8 -3.74 -2.30 7.13
CA LYS A 8 -3.55 -0.89 6.83
C LYS A 8 -2.10 -0.41 6.98
N ASP A 9 -1.32 -1.09 7.81
CA ASP A 9 0.11 -0.77 7.99
C ASP A 9 0.99 -1.30 6.83
N CYS A 10 0.45 -2.15 5.95
CA CYS A 10 1.20 -2.69 4.81
C CYS A 10 1.64 -1.60 3.81
N PHE A 11 0.93 -0.48 3.73
CA PHE A 11 1.34 0.65 2.89
C PHE A 11 2.71 1.20 3.28
N PHE A 12 3.04 1.18 4.57
CA PHE A 12 4.31 1.69 5.10
C PHE A 12 5.49 0.71 4.93
N THR A 13 5.23 -0.53 4.52
CA THR A 13 6.26 -1.56 4.31
C THR A 13 6.54 -1.84 2.84
N ILE A 14 5.71 -1.34 1.92
CA ILE A 14 5.86 -1.57 0.48
C ILE A 14 6.60 -0.40 -0.16
N HIS A 15 7.77 -0.70 -0.73
CA HIS A 15 8.54 0.24 -1.51
C HIS A 15 8.09 0.25 -2.98
N PRO A 16 7.76 1.42 -3.56
CA PRO A 16 7.55 1.53 -5.00
C PRO A 16 8.85 1.25 -5.76
N HIS A 17 8.73 0.85 -7.03
CA HIS A 17 9.91 0.67 -7.88
C HIS A 17 10.71 1.98 -7.98
N PRO A 18 12.05 1.97 -7.96
CA PRO A 18 12.86 3.19 -8.02
C PRO A 18 12.50 4.11 -9.20
N ASP A 19 12.20 3.52 -10.36
CA ASP A 19 11.79 4.29 -11.56
C ASP A 19 10.40 4.94 -11.44
N ASP A 20 9.55 4.43 -10.54
CA ASP A 20 8.23 5.01 -10.26
C ASP A 20 8.29 6.09 -9.16
N ALA A 21 9.38 6.21 -8.41
CA ALA A 21 9.51 7.17 -7.32
C ALA A 21 9.14 8.62 -7.70
N PRO A 22 9.50 9.15 -8.90
CA PRO A 22 9.07 10.48 -9.32
C PRO A 22 7.56 10.65 -9.49
N ARG A 23 6.82 9.56 -9.71
CA ARG A 23 5.34 9.56 -9.82
C ARG A 23 4.66 9.76 -8.48
N PHE A 24 5.37 9.43 -7.39
CA PHE A 24 4.94 9.65 -6.01
C PHE A 24 5.53 10.94 -5.43
N ALA A 25 5.90 11.91 -6.28
CA ALA A 25 6.42 13.19 -5.84
C ALA A 25 5.31 14.15 -5.36
N PHE A 26 5.61 14.94 -4.33
CA PHE A 26 4.75 16.02 -3.83
C PHE A 26 5.55 17.29 -3.56
N SER A 27 4.85 18.41 -3.51
CA SER A 27 5.43 19.74 -3.29
C SER A 27 4.93 20.33 -1.98
N VAL A 28 5.84 20.89 -1.19
CA VAL A 28 5.53 21.60 0.05
C VAL A 28 5.76 23.10 -0.19
N PRO A 29 4.69 23.92 -0.23
CA PRO A 29 4.83 25.36 -0.40
C PRO A 29 5.37 26.00 0.88
N SER A 30 6.02 27.16 0.74
CA SER A 30 6.42 27.99 1.89
C SER A 30 5.34 29.02 2.21
N VAL A 31 5.32 29.50 3.46
CA VAL A 31 4.42 30.59 3.86
C VAL A 31 4.69 31.81 2.97
N ASN A 32 3.65 32.32 2.31
CA ASN A 32 3.71 33.46 1.40
C ASN A 32 4.83 33.39 0.34
N ASN A 33 5.23 32.19 -0.09
CA ASN A 33 6.30 31.99 -1.07
C ASN A 33 7.67 32.58 -0.67
N HIS A 34 7.95 32.75 0.63
CA HIS A 34 9.22 33.28 1.12
C HIS A 34 10.45 32.42 0.76
N GLN A 35 10.25 31.14 0.45
CA GLN A 35 11.29 30.23 -0.03
C GLN A 35 10.79 29.43 -1.24
N PRO A 36 11.70 28.97 -2.13
CA PRO A 36 11.34 28.06 -3.21
C PRO A 36 10.62 26.82 -2.69
N THR A 37 9.59 26.38 -3.42
CA THR A 37 8.82 25.16 -3.12
C THR A 37 9.75 23.96 -3.03
N LYS A 38 9.69 23.23 -1.92
CA LYS A 38 10.46 22.00 -1.75
C LYS A 38 9.71 20.84 -2.38
N ARG A 39 10.43 19.98 -3.09
CA ARG A 39 9.87 18.78 -3.74
C ARG A 39 10.44 17.53 -3.07
N TYR A 40 9.54 16.63 -2.70
CA TYR A 40 9.85 15.35 -2.06
C TYR A 40 9.18 14.23 -2.85
N HIS A 41 9.54 12.99 -2.56
CA HIS A 41 8.83 11.81 -3.04
C HIS A 41 8.66 10.83 -1.89
N TRP A 42 7.58 10.06 -1.94
CA TRP A 42 7.37 9.01 -0.96
C TRP A 42 8.38 7.87 -1.18
N THR A 43 8.93 7.36 -0.08
CA THR A 43 9.82 6.18 -0.05
C THR A 43 9.05 4.86 0.05
N VAL A 44 7.78 4.95 0.44
CA VAL A 44 6.82 3.85 0.62
C VAL A 44 5.48 4.27 0.02
N LEU A 45 4.51 3.37 -0.09
CA LEU A 45 3.21 3.74 -0.67
C LEU A 45 2.45 4.74 0.21
N PRO A 46 2.08 5.92 -0.31
CA PRO A 46 1.25 6.85 0.45
C PRO A 46 -0.20 6.38 0.49
N GLN A 47 -0.83 6.50 1.66
CA GLN A 47 -2.27 6.34 1.81
C GLN A 47 -3.00 7.48 1.07
N GLY A 48 -4.12 7.16 0.42
CA GLY A 48 -4.93 8.15 -0.30
C GLY A 48 -4.49 8.44 -1.73
N MET A 49 -3.40 7.86 -2.23
CA MET A 49 -3.03 7.94 -3.64
C MET A 49 -3.70 6.81 -4.43
N LEU A 50 -4.31 7.14 -5.57
CA LEU A 50 -5.18 6.24 -6.35
C LEU A 50 -4.55 4.87 -6.65
N ASN A 51 -3.25 4.83 -6.92
CA ASN A 51 -2.55 3.60 -7.32
C ASN A 51 -2.04 2.77 -6.13
N SER A 52 -1.95 3.35 -4.94
CA SER A 52 -1.42 2.68 -3.76
C SER A 52 -2.25 1.44 -3.36
N PRO A 53 -3.60 1.50 -3.32
CA PRO A 53 -4.43 0.33 -2.99
C PRO A 53 -4.18 -0.85 -3.93
N THR A 54 -4.08 -0.59 -5.24
CA THR A 54 -3.83 -1.64 -6.24
C THR A 54 -2.47 -2.31 -6.05
N ILE A 55 -1.42 -1.52 -5.79
CA ILE A 55 -0.06 -2.06 -5.55
C ILE A 55 -0.03 -2.86 -4.24
N CYS A 56 -0.68 -2.36 -3.19
CA CYS A 56 -0.82 -3.05 -1.91
C CYS A 56 -1.55 -4.39 -2.09
N GLN A 57 -2.70 -4.38 -2.77
CA GLN A 57 -3.50 -5.58 -3.02
C GLN A 57 -2.75 -6.63 -3.82
N LEU A 58 -2.02 -6.24 -4.87
CA LEU A 58 -1.17 -7.15 -5.65
C LEU A 58 -0.05 -7.76 -4.78
N THR A 59 0.57 -6.94 -3.93
CA THR A 59 1.66 -7.38 -3.06
C THR A 59 1.17 -8.37 -2.01
N VAL A 60 0.11 -8.03 -1.29
CA VAL A 60 -0.52 -8.89 -0.28
C VAL A 60 -1.04 -10.18 -0.93
N SER A 61 -1.68 -10.10 -2.11
CA SER A 61 -2.16 -11.29 -2.83
C SER A 61 -1.02 -12.25 -3.18
N ARG A 62 0.15 -11.74 -3.58
CA ARG A 62 1.35 -12.56 -3.84
C ARG A 62 1.90 -13.17 -2.54
N MET A 63 1.93 -12.40 -1.45
CA MET A 63 2.38 -12.91 -0.14
C MET A 63 1.47 -14.01 0.43
N LEU A 64 0.17 -13.95 0.15
CA LEU A 64 -0.81 -14.94 0.61
C LEU A 64 -0.89 -16.19 -0.29
N GLU A 65 -0.25 -16.19 -1.47
CA GLU A 65 -0.30 -17.32 -2.40
C GLU A 65 0.17 -18.65 -1.76
N PRO A 66 1.28 -18.70 -0.98
CA PRO A 66 1.69 -19.94 -0.30
C PRO A 66 0.68 -20.40 0.76
N VAL A 67 0.02 -19.46 1.45
CA VAL A 67 -1.01 -19.77 2.46
C VAL A 67 -2.23 -20.41 1.79
N ARG A 68 -2.68 -19.85 0.66
CA ARG A 68 -3.79 -20.40 -0.15
C ARG A 68 -3.49 -21.81 -0.65
N LYS A 69 -2.25 -22.05 -1.12
CA LYS A 69 -1.82 -23.38 -1.57
C LYS A 69 -1.75 -24.39 -0.42
N LYS A 70 -1.32 -23.96 0.76
CA LYS A 70 -1.20 -24.82 1.95
C LYS A 70 -2.56 -25.15 2.59
N PHE A 71 -3.52 -24.23 2.52
CA PHE A 71 -4.84 -24.36 3.13
C PHE A 71 -5.96 -24.07 2.13
N PRO A 72 -6.19 -24.95 1.14
CA PRO A 72 -7.16 -24.72 0.06
C PRO A 72 -8.62 -24.65 0.52
N GLN A 73 -8.92 -25.15 1.72
CA GLN A 73 -10.25 -25.14 2.33
C GLN A 73 -10.61 -23.82 3.01
N ILE A 74 -9.63 -22.94 3.24
CA ILE A 74 -9.85 -21.64 3.91
C ILE A 74 -10.31 -20.62 2.87
N LEU A 75 -11.38 -19.89 3.18
CA LEU A 75 -11.81 -18.76 2.38
C LEU A 75 -10.99 -17.52 2.80
N LEU A 76 -10.23 -16.97 1.86
CA LEU A 76 -9.30 -15.87 2.12
C LEU A 76 -9.60 -14.71 1.15
N TYR A 77 -10.39 -13.73 1.63
CA TYR A 77 -10.85 -12.59 0.84
C TYR A 77 -10.12 -11.32 1.26
N HIS A 78 -9.59 -10.58 0.29
CA HIS A 78 -8.86 -9.33 0.53
C HIS A 78 -9.70 -8.17 -0.02
N TYR A 79 -10.15 -7.30 0.88
CA TYR A 79 -10.96 -6.12 0.57
C TYR A 79 -10.29 -4.88 1.13
N MET A 80 -9.76 -4.04 0.25
CA MET A 80 -9.06 -2.80 0.64
C MET A 80 -7.97 -3.07 1.68
N ASP A 81 -8.19 -2.67 2.94
CA ASP A 81 -7.24 -2.80 4.04
C ASP A 81 -7.61 -3.96 4.98
N ASP A 82 -8.58 -4.80 4.62
CA ASP A 82 -9.08 -5.92 5.43
C ASP A 82 -8.88 -7.27 4.72
N ILE A 83 -8.40 -8.26 5.47
CA ILE A 83 -8.39 -9.65 5.07
C ILE A 83 -9.40 -10.42 5.90
N LEU A 84 -10.41 -10.97 5.24
CA LEU A 84 -11.36 -11.90 5.83
C LEU A 84 -10.86 -13.34 5.67
N ILE A 85 -10.84 -14.07 6.78
CA ILE A 85 -10.49 -15.50 6.84
C ILE A 85 -11.69 -16.27 7.41
N SER A 86 -12.17 -17.27 6.67
CA SER A 86 -13.24 -18.18 7.11
C SER A 86 -12.90 -19.64 6.87
#